data_AF-A0A496W0Z9-F1
#
_entry.id   AF-A0A496W0Z9-F1
#
_cell.length_a   1.000
_cell.length_b   1.000
_cell.length_c   1.000
_cell.angle_alpha   90.00
_cell.angle_beta   90.00
_cell.angle_gamma   90.00
#
_symmetry.space_group_name_H-M   'P 1'
#
loop_
_entity.id
_entity.type
_entity.pdbx_description
1 polymer ?
#
loop_
_entity_poly.entity_id
_entity_poly.type
_entity_poly.pdbx_seq_one_letter_code
_entity_poly.pdbx_strand_id
1 'polypeptide(L)'
;MAWEDFERNGIKGISGDKPIDEFALALERIVSSYEDRYSRKPAIVELVYALETVITSNPTHYVSDSKGLKSGEIIVTRNEEVIDTTQYEAVYTERTIPGYYTILRQAADKQEEAMLEVIKIPTLEVRENTLICEYEILNDAITDKMVETLILGVLLQDYCDRYYEAQADKIDLHNMKSNVRWTIPYGSGT
;
A
#
# COMPACT_ATOMS: atom_id res chain seq x y z
N MET A 1 8.75 -36.52 -8.66
CA MET A 1 9.49 -35.29 -9.03
C MET A 1 10.73 -35.26 -8.16
N ALA A 2 11.90 -35.19 -8.80
CA ALA A 2 13.19 -35.48 -8.20
C ALA A 2 13.86 -34.20 -7.70
N TRP A 3 14.52 -34.30 -6.55
CA TRP A 3 15.39 -33.27 -6.01
C TRP A 3 16.64 -33.16 -6.89
N GLU A 4 17.05 -31.95 -7.23
CA GLU A 4 18.36 -31.71 -7.81
C GLU A 4 19.27 -31.07 -6.76
N ASP A 5 20.18 -31.89 -6.24
CA ASP A 5 21.36 -31.38 -5.56
C ASP A 5 22.18 -30.62 -6.61
N PHE A 6 22.42 -29.34 -6.38
CA PHE A 6 23.32 -28.57 -7.22
C PHE A 6 24.53 -28.12 -6.43
N GLU A 7 25.66 -28.06 -7.13
CA GLU A 7 26.89 -27.48 -6.61
C GLU A 7 27.31 -26.36 -7.58
N ARG A 8 27.26 -25.11 -7.10
CA ARG A 8 27.77 -23.94 -7.84
C ARG A 8 28.84 -23.27 -6.99
N ASN A 9 30.04 -23.14 -7.56
CA ASN A 9 31.19 -22.51 -6.91
C ASN A 9 31.55 -23.12 -5.54
N GLY A 10 31.44 -24.45 -5.40
CA GLY A 10 31.76 -25.17 -4.16
C GLY A 10 30.69 -25.08 -3.06
N ILE A 11 29.54 -24.46 -3.35
CA ILE A 11 28.39 -24.39 -2.44
C ILE A 11 27.35 -25.39 -2.92
N LYS A 12 27.05 -26.37 -2.07
CA LYS A 12 25.98 -27.35 -2.28
C LYS A 12 24.64 -26.76 -1.83
N GLY A 13 23.63 -26.89 -2.67
CA GLY A 13 22.27 -26.44 -2.40
C GLY A 13 21.24 -27.41 -2.96
N ILE A 14 20.00 -27.26 -2.50
CA ILE A 14 18.85 -28.06 -2.93
C ILE A 14 17.87 -27.10 -3.61
N SER A 15 17.51 -27.33 -4.87
CA SER A 15 16.48 -26.55 -5.57
C SER A 15 15.18 -27.34 -5.76
N GLY A 16 14.05 -26.65 -5.68
CA GLY A 16 12.69 -27.20 -5.83
C GLY A 16 11.65 -26.34 -5.11
N ASP A 17 10.37 -26.69 -5.24
CA ASP A 17 9.24 -25.94 -4.65
C ASP A 17 9.11 -26.18 -3.13
N LYS A 18 9.48 -27.38 -2.67
CA LYS A 18 9.29 -27.80 -1.28
C LYS A 18 10.02 -26.94 -0.22
N PRO A 19 11.25 -26.43 -0.43
CA PRO A 19 11.87 -25.48 0.51
C PRO A 19 11.08 -24.18 0.72
N ILE A 20 10.40 -23.69 -0.33
CA ILE A 20 9.51 -22.52 -0.23
C ILE A 20 8.24 -22.89 0.54
N ASP A 21 7.67 -24.06 0.28
CA ASP A 21 6.48 -24.55 0.99
C ASP A 21 6.76 -24.75 2.49
N GLU A 22 7.90 -25.36 2.84
CA GLU A 22 8.32 -25.56 4.23
C GLU A 22 8.60 -24.23 4.94
N PHE A 23 9.15 -23.24 4.21
CA PHE A 23 9.32 -21.89 4.74
C PHE A 23 7.98 -21.19 4.98
N ALA A 24 7.04 -21.31 4.05
CA ALA A 24 5.68 -20.79 4.21
C ALA A 24 4.97 -21.43 5.42
N LEU A 25 5.04 -22.75 5.57
CA LEU A 25 4.50 -23.47 6.73
C LEU A 25 5.15 -23.04 8.04
N ALA A 26 6.46 -22.75 8.04
CA ALA A 26 7.15 -22.23 9.22
C ALA A 26 6.65 -20.82 9.59
N LEU A 27 6.45 -19.95 8.60
CA LEU A 27 5.90 -18.61 8.81
C LEU A 27 4.47 -18.66 9.34
N GLU A 28 3.61 -19.52 8.79
CA GLU A 28 2.24 -19.73 9.29
C GLU A 28 2.24 -20.13 10.77
N ARG A 29 3.10 -21.07 11.16
CA ARG A 29 3.23 -21.49 12.57
C ARG A 29 3.70 -20.36 13.48
N ILE A 30 4.61 -19.51 13.01
CA ILE A 30 5.08 -18.33 13.76
C ILE A 30 3.93 -17.34 13.94
N VAL A 31 3.17 -17.06 12.88
CA VAL A 31 2.02 -16.15 12.91
C VAL A 31 0.95 -16.65 13.87
N SER A 32 0.56 -17.93 13.79
CA SER A 32 -0.42 -18.53 14.71
C SER A 32 0.03 -18.44 16.17
N SER A 33 1.29 -18.79 16.46
CA SER A 33 1.84 -18.72 17.82
C SER A 33 1.91 -17.29 18.36
N TYR A 34 2.16 -16.31 17.49
CA TYR A 34 2.15 -14.90 17.85
C TYR A 34 0.73 -14.41 18.12
N GLU A 35 -0.22 -14.76 17.27
CA GLU A 35 -1.64 -14.41 17.41
C GLU A 35 -2.24 -15.01 18.69
N ASP A 36 -1.91 -16.26 19.03
CA ASP A 36 -2.31 -16.90 20.29
C ASP A 36 -1.79 -16.14 21.53
N ARG A 37 -0.60 -15.53 21.45
CA ARG A 37 0.05 -14.84 22.58
C ARG A 37 -0.36 -13.38 22.73
N TYR A 38 -0.56 -12.69 21.61
CA TYR A 38 -0.74 -11.23 21.58
C TYR A 38 -2.11 -10.82 21.04
N SER A 39 -2.98 -11.78 20.69
CA SER A 39 -4.32 -11.56 20.16
C SER A 39 -4.36 -10.64 18.93
N ARG A 40 -3.26 -10.61 18.15
CA ARG A 40 -3.14 -9.92 16.87
C ARG A 40 -2.09 -10.60 15.99
N LYS A 41 -2.17 -10.40 14.69
CA LYS A 41 -1.12 -10.83 13.76
C LYS A 41 0.16 -9.98 13.94
N PRO A 42 1.35 -10.57 13.75
CA PRO A 42 2.60 -9.84 13.80
C PRO A 42 2.77 -8.94 12.56
N ALA A 43 3.37 -7.78 12.74
CA ALA A 43 3.84 -6.97 11.63
C ALA A 43 5.08 -7.61 10.98
N ILE A 44 5.34 -7.29 9.71
CA ILE A 44 6.49 -7.82 8.96
C ILE A 44 7.82 -7.52 9.69
N VAL A 45 7.95 -6.32 10.27
CA VAL A 45 9.15 -5.95 11.04
C VAL A 45 9.36 -6.86 12.26
N GLU A 46 8.29 -7.28 12.92
CA GLU A 46 8.35 -8.16 14.10
C GLU A 46 8.74 -9.60 13.69
N LEU A 47 8.23 -10.07 12.55
CA LEU A 47 8.61 -11.37 11.98
C LEU A 47 10.09 -11.40 11.58
N VAL A 48 10.55 -10.37 10.86
CA VAL A 48 11.95 -10.27 10.42
C VAL A 48 12.88 -10.15 11.62
N TYR A 49 12.52 -9.34 12.62
CA TYR A 49 13.30 -9.21 13.85
C TYR A 49 13.39 -10.55 14.62
N ALA A 50 12.30 -11.32 14.68
CA ALA A 50 12.31 -12.63 15.31
C ALA A 50 13.22 -13.62 14.55
N LEU A 51 13.15 -13.65 13.21
CA LEU A 51 14.03 -14.49 12.39
C LEU A 51 15.50 -14.09 12.55
N GLU A 52 15.79 -12.79 12.55
CA GLU A 52 17.13 -12.27 12.81
C GLU A 52 17.64 -12.72 14.18
N THR A 53 16.81 -12.59 15.23
CA THR A 53 17.17 -13.00 16.60
C THR A 53 17.50 -14.48 16.66
N VAL A 54 16.73 -15.34 15.99
CA VAL A 54 16.97 -16.80 15.97
C VAL A 54 18.27 -17.13 15.24
N ILE A 55 18.50 -16.54 14.06
CA ILE A 55 19.69 -16.79 13.25
C ILE A 55 20.95 -16.29 13.97
N THR A 56 20.91 -15.08 14.53
CA THR A 56 22.05 -14.46 15.23
C THR A 56 22.36 -15.12 16.57
N SER A 57 21.37 -15.71 17.25
CA SER A 57 21.58 -16.43 18.50
C SER A 57 22.35 -17.74 18.32
N ASN A 58 22.17 -18.43 17.18
CA ASN A 58 22.85 -19.71 16.88
C ASN A 58 23.27 -19.81 15.40
N PRO A 59 24.17 -18.93 14.91
CA PRO A 59 24.42 -18.76 13.48
C PRO A 59 25.02 -20.01 12.83
N THR A 60 25.82 -20.78 13.57
CA THR A 60 26.43 -22.04 13.09
C THR A 60 25.43 -23.15 12.84
N HIS A 61 24.21 -23.07 13.40
CA HIS A 61 23.17 -24.05 13.20
C HIS A 61 22.33 -23.76 11.95
N TYR A 62 22.29 -22.50 11.51
CA TYR A 62 21.38 -22.05 10.45
C TYR A 62 22.11 -21.57 9.19
N VAL A 63 23.40 -21.24 9.26
CA VAL A 63 24.17 -20.69 8.15
C VAL A 63 25.49 -21.43 7.96
N SER A 64 25.74 -21.91 6.75
CA SER A 64 26.97 -22.64 6.40
C SER A 64 28.24 -21.79 6.52
N ASP A 65 28.14 -20.47 6.30
CA ASP A 65 29.21 -19.50 6.55
C ASP A 65 28.77 -18.46 7.59
N SER A 66 28.82 -18.86 8.86
CA SER A 66 28.52 -17.98 10.00
C SER A 66 29.51 -16.82 10.16
N LYS A 67 30.74 -16.93 9.62
CA LYS A 67 31.76 -15.87 9.72
C LYS A 67 31.54 -14.75 8.70
N GLY A 68 30.94 -15.07 7.57
CA GLY A 68 30.50 -14.12 6.55
C GLY A 68 29.15 -13.45 6.84
N LEU A 69 28.46 -13.84 7.91
CA LEU A 69 27.15 -13.28 8.25
C LEU A 69 27.29 -11.79 8.58
N LYS A 70 26.63 -10.94 7.79
CA LYS A 70 26.55 -9.51 8.00
C LYS A 70 25.08 -9.13 8.12
N SER A 71 24.77 -8.18 8.99
CA SER A 71 23.46 -7.55 9.01
C SER A 71 23.21 -6.92 7.65
N GLY A 72 22.23 -7.45 6.92
CA GLY A 72 21.70 -6.83 5.72
C GLY A 72 20.56 -5.92 6.13
N GLU A 73 20.52 -4.72 5.56
CA GLU A 73 19.33 -3.87 5.67
C GLU A 73 18.33 -4.33 4.61
N ILE A 74 17.19 -4.86 5.05
CA ILE A 74 16.06 -5.06 4.15
C ILE A 74 15.37 -3.71 4.03
N ILE A 75 15.74 -2.95 2.99
CA ILE A 75 14.96 -1.80 2.58
C ILE A 75 13.68 -2.37 1.95
N VAL A 76 12.60 -2.39 2.71
CA VAL A 76 11.27 -2.61 2.16
C VAL A 76 10.91 -1.34 1.39
N THR A 77 11.34 -1.26 0.13
CA THR A 77 10.83 -0.27 -0.81
C THR A 77 9.39 -0.64 -1.10
N ARG A 78 8.46 -0.15 -0.28
CA ARG A 78 7.12 0.09 -0.80
C ARG A 78 7.33 1.09 -1.91
N ASN A 79 7.13 0.67 -3.16
CA ASN A 79 7.02 1.58 -4.30
C ASN A 79 5.74 2.45 -4.19
N GLU A 80 5.29 2.76 -2.99
CA GLU A 80 4.26 3.75 -2.72
C GLU A 80 4.98 5.10 -2.81
N GLU A 81 4.63 5.90 -3.81
CA GLU A 81 4.90 7.34 -3.72
C GLU A 81 4.24 7.80 -2.42
N VAL A 82 5.02 7.99 -1.35
CA VAL A 82 4.51 8.44 -0.06
C VAL A 82 4.14 9.90 -0.23
N ILE A 83 2.84 10.15 -0.34
CA ILE A 83 2.29 11.50 -0.42
C ILE A 83 1.98 11.94 1.01
N ASP A 84 2.47 13.12 1.36
CA ASP A 84 2.05 13.81 2.57
C ASP A 84 0.64 14.40 2.34
N THR A 85 -0.39 13.66 2.75
CA THR A 85 -1.80 14.07 2.58
C THR A 85 -2.14 15.34 3.36
N THR A 86 -1.33 15.75 4.35
CA THR A 86 -1.57 16.96 5.16
C THR A 86 -1.41 18.26 4.35
N GLN A 87 -0.77 18.19 3.18
CA GLN A 87 -0.61 19.33 2.26
C GLN A 87 -1.80 19.51 1.32
N TYR A 88 -2.83 18.66 1.46
CA TYR A 88 -3.97 18.60 0.58
C TYR A 88 -5.27 18.78 1.37
N GLU A 89 -6.26 19.36 0.71
CA GLU A 89 -7.59 19.58 1.29
C GLU A 89 -8.65 19.32 0.23
N ALA A 90 -9.69 18.57 0.57
CA ALA A 90 -10.83 18.37 -0.31
C ALA A 90 -11.92 19.40 0.00
N VAL A 91 -12.56 19.93 -1.04
CA VAL A 91 -13.68 20.87 -0.91
C VAL A 91 -14.74 20.59 -1.97
N TYR A 92 -16.00 20.93 -1.69
CA TYR A 92 -17.05 20.99 -2.70
C TYR A 92 -17.17 22.41 -3.25
N THR A 93 -17.26 22.53 -4.57
CA THR A 93 -17.38 23.82 -5.27
C THR A 93 -18.60 23.87 -6.17
N GLU A 94 -19.39 24.94 -6.02
CA GLU A 94 -20.55 25.25 -6.86
C GLU A 94 -20.21 26.22 -8.01
N ARG A 95 -18.91 26.43 -8.30
CA ARG A 95 -18.46 27.36 -9.36
C ARG A 95 -18.99 27.00 -10.75
N THR A 96 -19.34 25.74 -10.98
CA THR A 96 -19.99 25.25 -12.20
C THR A 96 -21.29 24.54 -11.84
N ILE A 97 -22.22 24.41 -12.79
CA ILE A 97 -23.47 23.65 -12.63
C ILE A 97 -23.40 22.40 -13.53
N PRO A 98 -23.48 21.18 -12.97
CA PRO A 98 -23.51 20.86 -11.53
C PRO A 98 -22.16 21.17 -10.84
N GLY A 99 -22.21 21.35 -9.52
CA GLY A 99 -21.02 21.51 -8.68
C GLY A 99 -20.20 20.23 -8.63
N TYR A 100 -18.95 20.32 -8.17
CA TYR A 100 -18.01 19.21 -8.15
C TYR A 100 -17.14 19.21 -6.88
N TYR A 101 -16.55 18.05 -6.55
CA TYR A 101 -15.51 17.97 -5.53
C TYR A 101 -14.15 18.27 -6.14
N THR A 102 -13.28 18.95 -5.41
CA THR A 102 -11.90 19.20 -5.84
C THR A 102 -10.94 18.96 -4.69
N ILE A 103 -9.77 18.43 -5.02
CA ILE A 103 -8.66 18.30 -4.08
C ILE A 103 -7.69 19.44 -4.41
N LEU A 104 -7.42 20.23 -3.38
CA LEU A 104 -6.51 21.35 -3.40
C LEU A 104 -5.16 20.94 -2.84
N ARG A 105 -4.09 21.58 -3.29
CA ARG A 105 -2.74 21.45 -2.72
C ARG A 105 -2.23 22.81 -2.27
N GLN A 106 -1.60 22.86 -1.11
CA GLN A 106 -0.90 24.05 -0.64
C GLN A 106 0.28 24.38 -1.57
N ALA A 107 0.34 25.62 -2.07
CA ALA A 107 1.46 26.07 -2.88
C ALA A 107 2.78 26.00 -2.09
N ALA A 108 3.86 25.56 -2.74
CA ALA A 108 5.18 25.45 -2.12
C ALA A 108 5.80 26.83 -1.80
N ASP A 109 5.34 27.89 -2.47
CA ASP A 109 5.88 29.22 -2.31
C ASP A 109 5.18 29.92 -1.14
N LYS A 110 5.92 30.12 -0.03
CA LYS A 110 5.44 30.67 1.25
C LYS A 110 4.92 32.12 1.19
N GLN A 111 4.76 32.69 0.01
CA GLN A 111 4.34 34.09 -0.17
C GLN A 111 2.86 34.24 -0.50
N GLU A 112 2.16 33.17 -0.88
CA GLU A 112 0.70 33.20 -1.01
C GLU A 112 0.12 31.92 -0.40
N GLU A 113 -0.87 32.05 0.49
CA GLU A 113 -1.76 30.97 0.97
C GLU A 113 -2.67 30.45 -0.17
N ALA A 114 -2.17 30.42 -1.40
CA ALA A 114 -2.92 30.01 -2.57
C ALA A 114 -3.02 28.48 -2.58
N MET A 115 -4.26 28.00 -2.42
CA MET A 115 -4.61 26.61 -2.62
C MET A 115 -4.86 26.36 -4.11
N LEU A 116 -4.13 25.43 -4.70
CA LEU A 116 -4.21 25.10 -6.13
C LEU A 116 -5.08 23.86 -6.34
N GLU A 117 -6.08 23.94 -7.21
CA GLU A 117 -6.86 22.76 -7.64
C GLU A 117 -5.94 21.78 -8.38
N VAL A 118 -5.79 20.57 -7.84
CA VAL A 118 -4.92 19.52 -8.42
C VAL A 118 -5.69 18.33 -8.98
N ILE A 119 -6.87 18.02 -8.42
CA ILE A 119 -7.76 16.96 -8.92
C ILE A 119 -9.18 17.50 -8.89
N LYS A 120 -9.90 17.37 -10.02
CA LYS A 120 -11.32 17.71 -10.14
C LYS A 120 -12.15 16.43 -10.22
N ILE A 121 -13.25 16.35 -9.49
CA ILE A 121 -14.07 15.14 -9.33
C ILE A 121 -15.54 15.52 -9.59
N PRO A 122 -15.96 15.54 -10.87
CA PRO A 122 -17.32 15.93 -11.25
C PRO A 122 -18.38 14.90 -10.84
N THR A 123 -18.01 13.62 -10.72
CA THR A 123 -18.94 12.53 -10.42
C THR A 123 -18.45 11.76 -9.21
N LEU A 124 -19.25 11.79 -8.14
CA LEU A 124 -19.06 10.98 -6.94
C LEU A 124 -20.41 10.45 -6.47
N GLU A 125 -20.77 9.25 -6.89
CA GLU A 125 -22.09 8.68 -6.62
C GLU A 125 -22.07 7.16 -6.47
N VAL A 126 -22.95 6.64 -5.63
CA VAL A 126 -23.12 5.21 -5.44
C VAL A 126 -24.09 4.69 -6.49
N ARG A 127 -23.64 3.71 -7.28
CA ARG A 127 -24.50 2.93 -8.17
C ARG A 127 -24.45 1.47 -7.75
N GLU A 128 -25.62 0.94 -7.40
CA GLU A 128 -25.79 -0.41 -6.84
C GLU A 128 -24.98 -0.60 -5.55
N ASN A 129 -23.74 -1.02 -5.65
CA ASN A 129 -22.82 -1.27 -4.54
C ASN A 129 -21.37 -0.85 -4.89
N THR A 130 -21.24 0.08 -5.85
CA THR A 130 -19.96 0.63 -6.29
C THR A 130 -20.02 2.14 -6.22
N LEU A 131 -19.06 2.74 -5.53
CA LEU A 131 -18.85 4.19 -5.58
C LEU A 131 -18.16 4.53 -6.89
N ILE A 132 -18.88 5.19 -7.79
CA ILE A 132 -18.35 5.71 -9.05
C ILE A 132 -17.66 7.04 -8.75
N CYS A 133 -16.37 7.11 -9.04
CA CYS A 133 -15.55 8.29 -8.85
C CYS A 133 -14.84 8.64 -10.17
N GLU A 134 -15.46 9.55 -10.94
CA GLU A 134 -14.86 10.08 -12.16
C GLU A 134 -14.05 11.34 -11.81
N TYR A 135 -12.84 11.44 -12.33
CA TYR A 135 -11.93 12.53 -11.98
C TYR A 135 -11.05 12.99 -13.15
N GLU A 136 -10.50 14.19 -13.01
CA GLU A 136 -9.53 14.81 -13.92
C GLU A 136 -8.31 15.28 -13.13
N ILE A 137 -7.12 14.88 -13.57
CA ILE A 137 -5.86 15.40 -13.04
C ILE A 137 -5.55 16.74 -13.71
N LEU A 138 -5.44 17.79 -12.89
CA LEU A 138 -5.20 19.16 -13.35
C LEU A 138 -3.72 19.55 -13.29
N ASN A 139 -2.93 18.87 -12.47
CA ASN A 139 -1.51 19.16 -12.26
C ASN A 139 -0.65 17.95 -12.65
N ASP A 140 0.33 18.16 -13.53
CA ASP A 140 1.20 17.10 -14.06
C ASP A 140 2.11 16.44 -13.01
N ALA A 141 2.25 17.05 -11.82
CA ALA A 141 2.96 16.45 -10.69
C ALA A 141 2.15 15.37 -9.95
N ILE A 142 0.87 15.19 -10.28
CA ILE A 142 0.01 14.16 -9.70
C ILE A 142 -0.07 12.97 -10.66
N THR A 143 0.32 11.79 -10.17
CA THR A 143 0.22 10.53 -10.91
C THR A 143 -1.13 9.85 -10.64
N ASP A 144 -1.57 8.94 -11.52
CA ASP A 144 -2.79 8.14 -11.27
C ASP A 144 -2.70 7.33 -9.97
N LYS A 145 -1.49 6.89 -9.58
CA LYS A 145 -1.27 6.22 -8.29
C LYS A 145 -1.48 7.18 -7.11
N MET A 146 -1.06 8.43 -7.26
CA MET A 146 -1.27 9.45 -6.24
C MET A 146 -2.74 9.79 -6.05
N VAL A 147 -3.51 9.78 -7.14
CA VAL A 147 -4.95 10.06 -7.11
C VAL A 147 -5.69 9.10 -6.18
N GLU A 148 -5.38 7.81 -6.24
CA GLU A 148 -6.01 6.82 -5.36
C GLU A 148 -5.83 7.18 -3.88
N THR A 149 -4.60 7.49 -3.48
CA THR A 149 -4.28 7.87 -2.09
C THR A 149 -5.00 9.16 -1.68
N LEU A 150 -5.02 10.16 -2.57
CA LEU A 150 -5.64 11.46 -2.30
C LEU A 150 -7.18 11.36 -2.24
N ILE A 151 -7.80 10.57 -3.11
CA ILE A 151 -9.25 10.37 -3.09
C ILE A 151 -9.65 9.58 -1.84
N LEU A 152 -8.97 8.48 -1.54
CA LEU A 152 -9.29 7.67 -0.35
C LEU A 152 -9.09 8.46 0.95
N GLY A 153 -7.91 9.06 1.12
CA GLY A 153 -7.54 9.75 2.37
C GLY A 153 -8.21 11.11 2.52
N VAL A 154 -8.01 12.00 1.54
CA VAL A 154 -8.38 13.41 1.69
C VAL A 154 -9.86 13.62 1.41
N LEU A 155 -10.40 13.01 0.36
CA LEU A 155 -11.81 13.20 0.01
C LEU A 155 -12.73 12.26 0.81
N LEU A 156 -12.55 10.95 0.69
CA LEU A 156 -13.52 9.98 1.21
C LEU A 156 -13.42 9.83 2.73
N GLN A 157 -12.20 9.76 3.27
CA GLN A 157 -11.98 9.62 4.70
C GLN A 157 -12.10 10.98 5.42
N ASP A 158 -11.33 11.99 5.03
CA ASP A 158 -11.26 13.24 5.81
C ASP A 158 -12.44 14.17 5.55
N TYR A 159 -12.81 14.41 4.29
CA TYR A 159 -13.89 15.36 3.96
C TYR A 159 -15.29 14.73 4.05
N CYS A 160 -15.49 13.54 3.49
CA CYS A 160 -16.77 12.83 3.52
C CYS A 160 -17.00 12.03 4.80
N ASP A 161 -16.03 12.00 5.73
CA ASP A 161 -16.11 11.25 7.01
C ASP A 161 -16.57 9.80 6.80
N ARG A 162 -16.00 9.13 5.79
CA ARG A 162 -16.30 7.74 5.40
C ARG A 162 -17.78 7.47 5.09
N TYR A 163 -18.56 8.49 4.74
CA TYR A 163 -20.00 8.40 4.50
C TYR A 163 -20.42 7.28 3.52
N TYR A 164 -19.59 6.97 2.53
CA TYR A 164 -19.89 5.97 1.50
C TYR A 164 -19.46 4.54 1.88
N GLU A 165 -18.73 4.33 2.98
CA GLU A 165 -18.19 3.02 3.39
C GLU A 165 -19.29 1.98 3.63
N ALA A 166 -20.44 2.41 4.18
CA ALA A 166 -21.59 1.53 4.40
C ALA A 166 -22.46 1.31 3.14
N GLN A 167 -22.20 2.02 2.05
CA GLN A 167 -23.04 2.06 0.84
C GLN A 167 -22.38 1.40 -0.37
N ALA A 168 -21.07 1.20 -0.36
CA ALA A 168 -20.33 0.63 -1.47
C ALA A 168 -19.21 -0.30 -0.99
N ASP A 169 -19.17 -1.51 -1.56
CA ASP A 169 -18.08 -2.47 -1.31
C ASP A 169 -16.81 -2.13 -2.09
N LYS A 170 -16.96 -1.39 -3.20
CA LYS A 170 -15.89 -1.10 -4.16
C LYS A 170 -15.96 0.35 -4.62
N ILE A 171 -14.81 0.85 -5.05
CA ILE A 171 -14.66 2.16 -5.67
C ILE A 171 -14.18 1.94 -7.09
N ASP A 172 -14.89 2.52 -8.05
CA ASP A 172 -14.52 2.53 -9.46
C ASP A 172 -13.96 3.91 -9.81
N LEU A 173 -12.65 3.95 -10.03
CA LEU A 173 -11.87 5.14 -10.32
C LEU A 173 -11.72 5.28 -11.83
N HIS A 174 -12.17 6.41 -12.39
CA HIS A 174 -12.09 6.68 -13.83
C HIS A 174 -11.46 8.05 -14.10
N ASN A 175 -10.26 8.05 -14.68
CA ASN A 175 -9.61 9.26 -15.18
C ASN A 175 -10.26 9.67 -16.51
N MET A 176 -11.00 10.78 -16.52
CA MET A 176 -11.71 11.26 -17.70
C MET A 176 -10.78 11.77 -18.81
N LYS A 177 -9.56 12.19 -18.45
CA LYS A 177 -8.59 12.76 -19.41
C LYS A 177 -7.75 11.68 -20.10
N SER A 178 -7.25 10.70 -19.35
CA SER A 178 -6.45 9.59 -19.89
C SER A 178 -7.30 8.37 -20.28
N ASN A 179 -8.57 8.34 -19.88
CA ASN A 179 -9.49 7.21 -20.00
C ASN A 179 -9.00 5.93 -19.30
N VAL A 180 -8.11 6.07 -18.32
CA VAL A 180 -7.67 4.97 -17.46
C VAL A 180 -8.75 4.70 -16.41
N ARG A 181 -9.07 3.42 -16.19
CA ARG A 181 -10.09 3.00 -15.24
C ARG A 181 -9.63 1.77 -14.46
N TRP A 182 -9.88 1.77 -13.16
CA TRP A 182 -9.62 0.62 -12.31
C TRP A 182 -10.56 0.60 -11.11
N THR A 183 -10.68 -0.57 -10.50
CA THR A 183 -11.57 -0.77 -9.37
C THR A 183 -10.77 -1.26 -8.17
N ILE A 184 -11.03 -0.68 -7.01
CA ILE A 184 -10.43 -1.04 -5.74
C ILE A 184 -11.51 -1.44 -4.72
N PRO A 185 -11.21 -2.30 -3.75
CA PRO A 185 -12.08 -2.48 -2.59
C PRO A 185 -12.20 -1.15 -1.83
N TYR A 186 -13.41 -0.82 -1.36
CA TYR A 186 -13.62 0.32 -0.46
C TYR A 186 -13.02 0.02 0.92
N GLY A 187 -13.31 -1.19 1.41
CA GLY A 187 -12.78 -1.71 2.66
C GLY A 187 -11.60 -2.65 2.45
N SER A 188 -10.39 -2.15 2.61
CA SER A 188 -9.23 -3.00 2.89
C SER A 188 -8.15 -2.24 3.66
N GLY A 189 -8.09 -2.50 4.97
CA GLY A 189 -6.87 -2.37 5.79
C GLY A 189 -6.94 -1.44 7.01
N THR A 190 -7.77 -1.78 8.01
CA THR A 190 -7.39 -1.50 9.42
C THR A 190 -6.76 -2.74 10.01
#